data_AF-A0A0G4GXV9-F1
#
_entry.id   AF-A0A0G4GXV9-F1
#
_cell.length_a   1.000
_cell.length_b   1.000
_cell.length_c   1.000
_cell.angle_alpha   90.00
_cell.angle_beta   90.00
_cell.angle_gamma   90.00
#
_symmetry.space_group_name_H-M   'P 1'
#
loop_
_entity.id
_entity.type
_entity.pdbx_description
1 polymer ?
#
loop_
_entity_poly.entity_id
_entity_poly.type
_entity_poly.pdbx_seq_one_letter_code
_entity_poly.pdbx_strand_id
1 'polypeptide(L)'
;MAYRLVALDKCPGVRPVRIGETIRRLLGKAVMKETREELQEAYGADQLCSGLMEGLEGGIHAVRKLWETLTQEAGDDPEKAFRTLLIDAENAFNAANRTVGLWNARILWPRASTFLFNYYRGDAGLFLRGTHGTTTISSREGWMQGDPMLMAGYTITILPLVRAL
;
A
#
# COMPACT_ATOMS: atom_id res chain seq x y z
N MET A 1 0.45 -14.78 15.80
CA MET A 1 0.33 -15.19 14.37
C MET A 1 1.73 -15.52 13.84
N ALA A 2 1.90 -16.43 12.89
CA ALA A 2 3.22 -16.90 12.44
C ALA A 2 3.33 -16.91 10.91
N TYR A 3 4.46 -16.47 10.37
CA TYR A 3 4.72 -16.42 8.92
C TYR A 3 6.12 -16.95 8.62
N ARG A 4 6.28 -17.65 7.50
CA ARG A 4 7.60 -17.94 6.95
C ARG A 4 8.08 -16.71 6.19
N LEU A 5 9.23 -16.16 6.57
CA LEU A 5 9.86 -15.03 5.89
C LEU A 5 10.85 -15.53 4.86
N VAL A 6 10.79 -14.96 3.65
CA VAL A 6 11.71 -15.23 2.56
C VAL A 6 12.33 -13.90 2.11
N ALA A 7 13.64 -13.84 2.08
CA ALA A 7 14.39 -12.72 1.51
C ALA A 7 14.56 -12.95 0.01
N LEU A 8 13.81 -12.23 -0.82
CA LEU A 8 14.00 -12.24 -2.27
C LEU A 8 14.96 -11.14 -2.68
N ASP A 9 15.70 -11.36 -3.76
CA ASP A 9 16.58 -10.33 -4.33
C ASP A 9 15.75 -9.23 -5.02
N LYS A 10 16.07 -7.97 -4.72
CA LYS A 10 15.44 -6.77 -5.31
C LYS A 10 16.35 -6.07 -6.33
N CYS A 11 17.64 -6.38 -6.39
CA CYS A 11 18.62 -5.81 -7.34
C CYS A 11 18.51 -4.27 -7.52
N PRO A 12 19.08 -3.43 -6.62
CA PRO A 12 19.78 -3.79 -5.38
C PRO A 12 18.84 -3.98 -4.18
N GLY A 13 19.33 -4.66 -3.15
CA GLY A 13 18.65 -4.81 -1.87
C GLY A 13 17.79 -6.06 -1.76
N VAL A 14 16.95 -6.11 -0.72
CA VAL A 14 16.15 -7.28 -0.35
C VAL A 14 14.67 -6.94 -0.35
N ARG A 15 13.85 -7.84 -0.88
CA ARG A 15 12.39 -7.82 -0.79
C ARG A 15 11.91 -8.92 0.18
N PRO A 16 11.59 -8.57 1.43
CA PRO A 16 11.13 -9.54 2.42
C PRO A 16 9.67 -9.94 2.14
N VAL A 17 9.43 -11.17 1.69
CA VAL A 17 8.09 -11.71 1.45
C VAL A 17 7.67 -12.64 2.59
N ARG A 18 6.47 -12.40 3.10
CA ARG A 18 5.85 -13.13 4.21
C ARG A 18 4.85 -14.12 3.65
N ILE A 19 5.11 -15.40 3.89
CA ILE A 19 4.25 -16.50 3.47
C ILE A 19 3.40 -16.92 4.66
N GLY A 20 2.12 -16.56 4.60
CA GLY A 20 1.11 -16.92 5.59
C GLY A 20 0.33 -18.17 5.24
N GLU A 21 -0.55 -18.57 6.16
CA GLU A 21 -1.46 -19.69 6.00
C GLU A 21 -2.42 -19.49 4.82
N THR A 22 -2.66 -20.54 4.03
CA THR A 22 -3.54 -20.49 2.85
C THR A 22 -4.96 -20.06 3.20
N ILE A 23 -5.52 -20.57 4.30
CA ILE A 23 -6.89 -20.24 4.75
C ILE A 23 -7.02 -18.73 4.99
N ARG A 24 -6.03 -18.12 5.64
CA ARG A 24 -6.02 -16.68 5.90
C ARG A 24 -5.96 -15.87 4.61
N ARG A 25 -5.15 -16.29 3.65
CA ARG A 25 -5.09 -15.65 2.32
C ARG A 25 -6.42 -15.81 1.57
N LEU A 26 -7.10 -16.94 1.71
CA LEU A 26 -8.44 -17.14 1.15
C LEU A 26 -9.45 -16.16 1.77
N LEU A 27 -9.46 -16.05 3.10
CA LEU A 27 -10.34 -15.12 3.82
C LEU A 27 -10.06 -13.66 3.42
N GLY A 28 -8.79 -13.25 3.36
CA GLY A 28 -8.42 -11.90 2.91
C GLY A 28 -8.89 -11.61 1.49
N LYS A 29 -8.73 -12.56 0.56
CA LYS A 29 -9.27 -12.43 -0.81
C LYS A 29 -10.79 -12.32 -0.84
N ALA A 30 -11.49 -13.10 -0.02
CA ALA A 30 -12.95 -13.04 0.07
C ALA A 30 -13.41 -11.68 0.59
N VAL A 31 -12.80 -11.17 1.67
CA VAL A 31 -13.10 -9.83 2.19
C VAL A 31 -12.83 -8.75 1.14
N MET A 32 -11.65 -8.76 0.49
CA MET A 32 -11.34 -7.83 -0.61
C MET A 32 -12.41 -7.85 -1.69
N LYS A 33 -12.85 -9.05 -2.12
CA LYS A 33 -13.83 -9.20 -3.18
C LYS A 33 -15.17 -8.54 -2.82
N GLU A 34 -15.59 -8.66 -1.57
CA GLU A 34 -16.91 -8.19 -1.11
C GLU A 34 -16.93 -6.72 -0.70
N THR A 35 -15.77 -6.12 -0.38
CA THR A 35 -15.71 -4.78 0.23
C THR A 35 -14.87 -3.77 -0.53
N ARG A 36 -14.26 -4.13 -1.66
CA ARG A 36 -13.36 -3.24 -2.42
C ARG A 36 -14.03 -1.96 -2.93
N GLU A 37 -15.35 -1.95 -3.11
CA GLU A 37 -16.07 -0.80 -3.67
C GLU A 37 -15.95 0.43 -2.74
N GLU A 38 -16.05 0.23 -1.43
CA GLU A 38 -15.84 1.30 -0.43
C GLU A 38 -14.41 1.87 -0.53
N LEU A 39 -13.44 1.01 -0.78
CA LEU A 39 -12.04 1.41 -0.93
C LEU A 39 -11.84 2.23 -2.21
N GLN A 40 -12.45 1.81 -3.32
CA GLN A 40 -12.41 2.52 -4.59
C GLN A 40 -13.04 3.90 -4.49
N GLU A 41 -14.20 3.98 -3.83
CA GLU A 41 -14.88 5.25 -3.56
C GLU A 41 -14.02 6.15 -2.66
N ALA A 42 -13.46 5.61 -1.57
CA ALA A 42 -12.60 6.36 -0.68
C ALA A 42 -11.34 6.89 -1.36
N TYR A 43 -10.78 6.16 -2.33
CA TYR A 43 -9.55 6.55 -3.03
C TYR A 43 -9.81 7.57 -4.13
N GLY A 44 -10.91 7.43 -4.87
CA GLY A 44 -11.24 8.30 -5.99
C GLY A 44 -10.07 8.45 -6.98
N ALA A 45 -9.76 9.68 -7.36
CA ALA A 45 -8.62 10.02 -8.21
C ALA A 45 -7.30 10.20 -7.43
N ASP A 46 -7.36 10.29 -6.10
CA ASP A 46 -6.19 10.58 -5.25
C ASP A 46 -5.22 9.38 -5.19
N GLN A 47 -5.74 8.16 -5.38
CA GLN A 47 -4.97 6.93 -5.24
C GLN A 47 -5.29 5.91 -6.32
N LEU A 48 -4.35 5.75 -7.27
CA LEU A 48 -4.49 4.84 -8.42
C LEU A 48 -4.38 3.35 -8.06
N CYS A 49 -3.90 3.01 -6.86
CA CYS A 49 -3.86 1.63 -6.36
C CYS A 49 -5.22 1.13 -5.82
N SER A 50 -6.33 1.80 -6.13
CA SER A 50 -7.71 1.39 -5.80
C SER A 50 -8.17 0.12 -6.51
N GLY A 51 -7.45 -0.31 -7.55
CA GLY A 51 -7.94 -1.32 -8.46
C GLY A 51 -9.04 -0.81 -9.38
N LEU A 52 -9.12 0.52 -9.58
CA LEU A 52 -9.93 1.13 -10.63
C LEU A 52 -9.51 0.54 -11.99
N MET A 53 -10.51 0.16 -12.79
CA MET A 53 -10.29 -0.32 -14.15
C MET A 53 -9.58 0.77 -14.95
N GLU A 54 -8.51 0.39 -15.65
CA GLU A 54 -7.67 1.32 -16.44
C GLU A 54 -7.04 2.47 -15.63
N GLY A 55 -6.99 2.39 -14.30
CA GLY A 55 -6.53 3.49 -13.45
C GLY A 55 -5.10 3.98 -13.74
N LEU A 56 -4.17 3.07 -14.06
CA LEU A 56 -2.80 3.44 -14.41
C LEU A 56 -2.72 4.18 -15.76
N GLU A 57 -3.44 3.68 -16.77
CA GLU A 57 -3.49 4.30 -18.09
C GLU A 57 -4.16 5.68 -18.01
N GLY A 58 -5.30 5.78 -17.32
CA GLY A 58 -5.97 7.03 -17.02
C GLY A 58 -5.05 8.02 -16.30
N GLY A 59 -4.27 7.56 -15.32
CA GLY A 59 -3.28 8.38 -14.62
C GLY A 59 -2.18 8.94 -15.54
N ILE A 60 -1.64 8.11 -16.44
CA ILE A 60 -0.64 8.53 -17.42
C ILE A 60 -1.21 9.59 -18.36
N HIS A 61 -2.42 9.37 -18.87
CA HIS A 61 -3.10 10.34 -19.73
C HIS A 61 -3.40 11.66 -19.01
N ALA A 62 -3.83 11.60 -17.74
CA ALA A 62 -4.10 12.78 -16.92
C ALA A 62 -2.83 13.61 -16.70
N VAL A 63 -1.72 12.98 -16.30
CA VAL A 63 -0.43 13.66 -16.09
C VAL A 63 0.09 14.27 -17.40
N ARG A 64 -0.02 13.54 -18.52
CA ARG A 64 0.40 14.06 -19.84
C ARG A 64 -0.40 15.30 -20.23
N LYS A 65 -1.73 15.24 -20.12
CA LYS A 65 -2.60 16.37 -20.45
C LYS A 65 -2.33 17.58 -19.55
N LEU A 66 -2.12 17.34 -18.26
CA LEU A 66 -1.74 18.38 -17.31
C LEU A 66 -0.41 19.04 -17.71
N TRP A 67 0.60 18.25 -18.06
CA TRP A 67 1.89 18.75 -18.50
C TRP A 67 1.78 19.62 -19.76
N GLU A 68 1.03 19.17 -20.77
CA GLU A 68 0.77 19.93 -22.00
C GLU A 68 0.06 21.27 -21.70
N THR A 69 -0.95 21.24 -20.83
CA THR A 69 -1.72 22.42 -20.41
C THR A 69 -0.84 23.43 -19.68
N LEU A 70 -0.09 22.98 -18.65
CA LEU A 70 0.78 23.85 -17.87
C LEU A 70 1.93 24.42 -18.73
N THR A 71 2.45 23.65 -19.68
CA THR A 71 3.45 24.14 -20.64
C THR A 71 2.90 25.28 -21.48
N GLN A 72 1.68 25.13 -22.00
CA GLN A 72 1.02 26.15 -22.80
C GLN A 72 0.70 27.41 -21.97
N GLU A 73 0.26 27.25 -20.72
CA GLU A 73 -0.07 28.36 -19.83
C GLU A 73 1.17 29.14 -19.33
N ALA A 74 2.28 28.43 -19.12
CA ALA A 74 3.53 29.03 -18.71
C ALA A 74 4.18 29.86 -19.84
N GLY A 75 4.21 29.33 -21.06
CA GLY A 75 4.92 29.97 -22.17
C GLY A 75 6.37 30.28 -21.79
N ASP A 76 6.78 31.54 -21.98
CA ASP A 76 8.09 32.06 -21.58
C ASP A 76 8.09 32.79 -20.22
N ASP A 77 6.97 32.76 -19.47
CA ASP A 77 6.82 33.45 -18.19
C ASP A 77 7.49 32.68 -17.04
N PRO A 78 8.60 33.19 -16.46
CA PRO A 78 9.32 32.50 -15.40
C PRO A 78 8.51 32.37 -14.10
N GLU A 79 7.52 33.25 -13.86
CA GLU A 79 6.65 33.18 -12.67
C GLU A 79 5.66 32.01 -12.73
N LYS A 80 5.46 31.42 -13.92
CA LYS A 80 4.58 30.27 -14.15
C LYS A 80 5.33 28.96 -14.37
N ALA A 81 6.64 28.95 -14.15
CA ALA A 81 7.43 27.74 -14.29
C ALA A 81 6.95 26.66 -13.31
N PHE A 82 6.76 25.44 -13.81
CA PHE A 82 6.33 24.29 -13.00
C PHE A 82 7.32 23.13 -13.17
N ARG A 83 7.31 22.19 -12.21
CA ARG A 83 8.18 21.00 -12.20
C ARG A 83 7.43 19.81 -11.60
N THR A 84 7.93 18.61 -11.84
CA THR A 84 7.42 17.39 -11.23
C THR A 84 8.21 17.06 -9.97
N LEU A 85 7.50 16.78 -8.88
CA LEU A 85 8.08 16.20 -7.67
C LEU A 85 7.79 14.69 -7.65
N LEU A 86 8.85 13.88 -7.56
CA LEU A 86 8.74 12.43 -7.42
C LEU A 86 9.16 12.05 -5.99
N ILE A 87 8.27 11.32 -5.30
CA ILE A 87 8.50 10.86 -3.93
C ILE A 87 8.45 9.33 -3.93
N ASP A 88 9.52 8.69 -3.49
CA ASP A 88 9.57 7.24 -3.26
C ASP A 88 9.78 6.95 -1.78
N ALA A 89 8.95 6.09 -1.21
CA ALA A 89 9.00 5.75 0.20
C ALA A 89 9.96 4.57 0.43
N GLU A 90 10.98 4.79 1.25
CA GLU A 90 11.89 3.72 1.65
C GLU A 90 11.15 2.65 2.47
N ASN A 91 11.30 1.39 2.08
CA ASN A 91 10.73 0.23 2.78
C ASN A 91 9.21 0.36 3.09
N ALA A 92 8.49 1.02 2.18
CA ALA A 92 7.10 1.47 2.31
C ALA A 92 6.17 0.52 3.08
N PHE A 93 6.07 -0.75 2.65
CA PHE A 93 5.16 -1.70 3.28
C PHE A 93 5.54 -2.07 4.69
N ASN A 94 6.84 -2.15 5.03
CA ASN A 94 7.27 -2.56 6.37
C ASN A 94 7.32 -1.39 7.36
N ALA A 95 7.49 -0.15 6.87
CA ALA A 95 7.62 1.05 7.70
C ALA A 95 6.28 1.78 7.94
N ALA A 96 5.21 1.43 7.21
CA ALA A 96 3.91 2.07 7.39
C ALA A 96 3.37 1.85 8.82
N ASN A 97 2.88 2.92 9.46
CA ASN A 97 2.30 2.82 10.80
C ASN A 97 0.98 2.03 10.73
N ARG A 98 1.01 0.80 11.26
CA ARG A 98 -0.13 -0.12 11.21
C ARG A 98 -1.32 0.38 12.02
N THR A 99 -1.09 1.01 13.17
CA THR A 99 -2.15 1.55 14.02
C THR A 99 -2.92 2.64 13.28
N VAL A 100 -2.23 3.55 12.59
CA VAL A 100 -2.84 4.55 11.72
C VAL A 100 -3.60 3.89 10.57
N GLY A 101 -3.03 2.86 9.94
CA GLY A 101 -3.73 2.10 8.91
C GLY A 101 -5.04 1.47 9.36
N LEU A 102 -5.04 0.83 10.54
CA LEU A 102 -6.24 0.23 11.14
C LEU A 102 -7.28 1.28 11.54
N TRP A 103 -6.84 2.44 12.05
CA TRP A 103 -7.71 3.56 12.34
C TRP A 103 -8.37 4.12 11.07
N ASN A 104 -7.58 4.38 10.03
CA ASN A 104 -8.08 4.87 8.74
C ASN A 104 -9.06 3.87 8.13
N ALA A 105 -8.76 2.56 8.18
CA ALA A 105 -9.66 1.53 7.71
C ALA A 105 -11.00 1.53 8.46
N ARG A 106 -11.04 1.88 9.74
CA ARG A 106 -12.28 2.00 10.49
C ARG A 106 -13.21 3.09 9.97
N ILE A 107 -12.64 4.17 9.42
CA ILE A 107 -13.37 5.33 8.92
C ILE A 107 -13.69 5.16 7.43
N LEU A 108 -12.68 4.83 6.63
CA LEU A 108 -12.74 4.86 5.17
C LEU A 108 -13.10 3.50 4.55
N TRP A 109 -13.02 2.41 5.32
CA TRP A 109 -13.33 1.06 4.84
C TRP A 109 -14.03 0.20 5.91
N PRO A 110 -15.18 0.68 6.43
CA PRO A 110 -15.81 0.14 7.61
C PRO A 110 -16.19 -1.33 7.47
N ARG A 111 -16.58 -1.82 6.28
CA ARG A 111 -16.96 -3.23 6.08
C ARG A 111 -15.80 -4.21 6.27
N ALA A 112 -14.57 -3.81 5.98
CA ALA A 112 -13.38 -4.63 6.21
C ALA A 112 -12.70 -4.38 7.56
N SER A 113 -13.03 -3.28 8.24
CA SER A 113 -12.30 -2.78 9.42
C SER A 113 -12.16 -3.81 10.55
N THR A 114 -13.24 -4.52 10.90
CA THR A 114 -13.22 -5.54 11.95
C THR A 114 -12.33 -6.72 11.58
N PHE A 115 -12.38 -7.17 10.32
CA PHE A 115 -11.52 -8.23 9.82
C PHE A 115 -10.05 -7.80 9.90
N LEU A 116 -9.72 -6.62 9.35
CA LEU A 116 -8.38 -6.05 9.38
C LEU A 116 -7.84 -5.92 10.80
N PHE A 117 -8.64 -5.37 11.72
CA PHE A 117 -8.24 -5.24 13.12
C PHE A 117 -7.90 -6.59 13.73
N ASN A 118 -8.77 -7.59 13.61
CA ASN A 118 -8.51 -8.92 14.16
C ASN A 118 -7.32 -9.63 13.50
N TYR A 119 -7.10 -9.38 12.21
CA TYR A 119 -6.02 -10.00 11.45
C TYR A 119 -4.65 -9.36 11.75
N TYR A 120 -4.60 -8.04 11.97
CA TYR A 120 -3.36 -7.26 11.99
C TYR A 120 -3.04 -6.55 13.31
N ARG A 121 -3.96 -6.45 14.29
CA ARG A 121 -3.74 -5.70 15.56
C ARG A 121 -2.53 -6.16 16.40
N GLY A 122 -2.08 -7.39 16.19
CA GLY A 122 -1.02 -7.99 16.97
C GLY A 122 0.28 -8.17 16.20
N ASP A 123 1.35 -8.34 16.95
CA ASP A 123 2.64 -8.73 16.42
C ASP A 123 2.62 -10.19 15.95
N ALA A 124 3.03 -10.39 14.70
CA ALA A 124 3.24 -11.73 14.15
C ALA A 124 4.72 -12.11 14.19
N GLY A 125 5.02 -13.36 14.54
CA GLY A 125 6.36 -13.92 14.44
C GLY A 125 6.69 -14.26 12.98
N LEU A 126 7.82 -13.74 12.50
CA LEU A 126 8.35 -13.96 11.15
C LEU A 126 9.56 -14.88 11.26
N PHE A 127 9.42 -16.11 10.78
CA PHE A 127 10.47 -17.13 10.84
C PHE A 127 11.33 -17.05 9.58
N LEU A 128 12.56 -16.58 9.74
CA LEU A 128 13.56 -16.51 8.68
C LEU A 128 14.55 -17.66 8.85
N ARG A 129 14.59 -18.57 7.88
CA ARG A 129 15.59 -19.63 7.83
C ARG A 129 16.86 -19.10 7.17
N GLY A 130 17.97 -19.13 7.88
CA GLY A 130 19.32 -18.83 7.38
C GLY A 130 20.22 -20.06 7.38
N THR A 131 21.48 -19.86 6.99
CA THR A 131 22.53 -20.91 6.97
C THR A 131 22.86 -21.47 8.36
N HIS A 132 22.73 -20.65 9.41
CA HIS A 132 23.12 -20.98 10.78
C HIS A 132 21.92 -21.28 11.71
N GLY A 133 20.70 -21.39 11.16
CA GLY A 133 19.51 -21.67 11.96
C GLY A 133 18.31 -20.82 11.55
N THR A 134 17.29 -20.78 12.42
CA THR A 134 16.08 -19.98 12.21
C THR A 134 16.06 -18.80 13.17
N THR A 135 15.96 -17.59 12.63
CA THR A 135 15.77 -16.36 13.39
C THR A 135 14.30 -15.97 13.35
N THR A 136 13.77 -15.49 14.47
CA THR A 136 12.40 -14.97 14.54
C THR A 136 12.41 -13.45 14.67
N ILE A 137 11.66 -12.76 13.82
CA ILE A 137 11.51 -11.30 13.83
C ILE A 137 10.06 -10.96 14.20
N SER A 138 9.83 -9.94 15.03
CA SER A 138 8.47 -9.48 15.34
C SER A 138 7.96 -8.48 14.29
N SER A 139 6.76 -8.72 13.78
CA SER A 139 6.05 -7.81 12.87
C SER A 139 5.39 -6.66 13.64
N ARG A 140 6.16 -5.67 14.09
CA ARG A 140 5.64 -4.51 14.84
C ARG A 140 4.96 -3.47 13.97
N GLU A 141 5.54 -3.20 12.81
CA GLU A 141 5.06 -2.17 11.88
C GLU A 141 4.74 -2.76 10.51
N GLY A 142 4.10 -1.93 9.69
CA GLY A 142 3.83 -2.23 8.32
C GLY A 142 2.71 -3.22 8.07
N TRP A 143 2.53 -3.47 6.78
CA TRP A 143 1.64 -4.42 6.17
C TRP A 143 2.45 -5.60 5.61
N MET A 144 1.84 -6.78 5.61
CA MET A 144 2.57 -8.01 5.33
C MET A 144 2.76 -8.25 3.82
N GLN A 145 3.98 -8.07 3.33
CA GLN A 145 4.27 -8.26 1.90
C GLN A 145 4.03 -9.73 1.48
N GLY A 146 3.09 -9.97 0.56
CA GLY A 146 2.63 -11.32 0.17
C GLY A 146 1.21 -11.67 0.66
N ASP A 147 0.65 -10.85 1.54
CA ASP A 147 -0.73 -10.95 1.99
C ASP A 147 -1.70 -10.26 0.99
N PRO A 148 -2.89 -10.83 0.73
CA PRO A 148 -3.90 -10.21 -0.14
C PRO A 148 -4.36 -8.81 0.27
N MET A 149 -4.38 -8.49 1.57
CA MET A 149 -4.84 -7.19 2.07
C MET A 149 -3.73 -6.13 2.06
N LEU A 150 -2.48 -6.51 1.76
CA LEU A 150 -1.30 -5.65 1.85
C LEU A 150 -1.49 -4.30 1.16
N MET A 151 -1.85 -4.35 -0.13
CA MET A 151 -1.88 -3.15 -0.97
C MET A 151 -2.93 -2.18 -0.49
N ALA A 152 -4.15 -2.66 -0.24
CA ALA A 152 -5.27 -1.90 0.30
C ALA A 152 -4.93 -1.31 1.68
N GLY A 153 -4.33 -2.12 2.56
CA GLY A 153 -3.89 -1.69 3.87
C GLY A 153 -2.86 -0.56 3.82
N TYR A 154 -1.82 -0.71 2.99
CA TYR A 154 -0.80 0.33 2.84
C TYR A 154 -1.38 1.63 2.28
N THR A 155 -2.17 1.54 1.22
CA THR A 155 -2.72 2.71 0.52
C THR A 155 -3.75 3.45 1.38
N ILE A 156 -4.55 2.76 2.19
CA ILE A 156 -5.43 3.43 3.18
C ILE A 156 -4.65 4.07 4.33
N THR A 157 -3.46 3.53 4.69
CA THR A 157 -2.57 4.17 5.68
C THR A 157 -2.08 5.52 5.19
N ILE A 158 -1.65 5.61 3.93
CA ILE A 158 -1.03 6.83 3.39
C ILE A 158 -2.03 7.79 2.73
N LEU A 159 -3.29 7.40 2.50
CA LEU A 159 -4.25 8.24 1.81
C LEU A 159 -4.40 9.65 2.43
N PRO A 160 -4.47 9.83 3.76
CA PRO A 160 -4.51 11.17 4.35
C PRO A 160 -3.26 12.00 4.05
N LEU A 161 -2.08 11.36 3.96
CA LEU A 161 -0.84 12.03 3.58
C LEU A 161 -0.90 12.46 2.12
N VAL A 162 -1.37 11.60 1.22
CA VAL A 162 -1.50 11.92 -0.22
C VAL A 162 -2.42 13.14 -0.43
N ARG A 163 -3.51 13.24 0.33
CA ARG A 163 -4.45 14.38 0.27
C ARG A 163 -3.91 15.69 0.85
N ALA A 164 -2.85 15.61 1.64
CA ALA A 164 -2.23 16.77 2.28
C ALA A 164 -1.03 17.32 1.49
N LEU A 165 -0.59 16.63 0.44
CA LEU A 165 0.42 17.09 -0.51
C LEU A 165 -0.19 18.09 -1.50
#